data_AF-A0A1Y3AT34-F1
#
_entry.id   AF-A0A1Y3AT34-F1
#
_cell.length_a   1.000
_cell.length_b   1.000
_cell.length_c   1.000
_cell.angle_alpha   90.00
_cell.angle_beta   90.00
_cell.angle_gamma   90.00
#
_symmetry.space_group_name_H-M   'P 1'
#
loop_
_entity.id
_entity.type
_entity.pdbx_description
1 polymer ?
#
loop_
_entity_poly.entity_id
_entity_poly.type
_entity_poly.pdbx_seq_one_letter_code
_entity_poly.pdbx_strand_id
1 'polypeptide(L)' 'MSGINVDIRKSTKKSVFLHNVNLSTRGKYRCEISAEAPSFVTAAKEGNLEINGKLWNVIKVD' A
#
# COMPACT_ATOMS: atom_id res chain seq x y z
N MET A 1 -9.00 -12.92 -4.44
CA MET A 1 -8.12 -12.21 -3.50
C MET A 1 -8.95 -11.92 -2.25
N SER A 2 -8.62 -12.50 -1.08
CA SER A 2 -9.21 -11.94 0.14
C SER A 2 -8.65 -10.53 0.29
N GLY A 3 -9.48 -9.56 0.69
CA GLY A 3 -9.04 -8.17 0.80
C GLY A 3 -7.76 -8.02 1.64
N ILE A 4 -6.94 -7.03 1.29
CA ILE A 4 -5.75 -6.66 2.05
C ILE A 4 -6.22 -6.02 3.37
N ASN A 5 -5.76 -6.54 4.51
CA ASN A 5 -6.12 -6.02 5.82
C ASN A 5 -5.14 -4.92 6.25
N VAL A 6 -5.61 -3.67 6.23
CA VAL A 6 -4.81 -2.49 6.56
C VAL A 6 -5.02 -2.09 8.03
N ASP A 7 -3.92 -1.92 8.77
CA ASP A 7 -3.95 -1.34 10.12
C ASP A 7 -3.79 0.19 10.06
N ILE A 8 -4.91 0.90 10.14
CA ILE A 8 -4.92 2.37 10.09
C ILE A 8 -4.18 2.97 11.30
N ARG A 9 -4.22 2.32 12.46
CA ARG A 9 -3.60 2.84 13.70
C ARG A 9 -2.08 2.78 13.66
N LYS A 10 -1.53 1.79 12.95
CA LYS A 10 -0.07 1.62 12.74
C LYS A 10 0.43 2.25 11.45
N SER A 11 -0.47 2.68 10.57
CA SER A 11 -0.13 3.36 9.32
C SER A 11 0.19 4.84 9.56
N THR A 12 0.96 5.41 8.66
CA THR A 12 1.33 6.82 8.65
C THR A 12 1.05 7.42 7.27
N LYS A 13 1.22 8.74 7.13
CA LYS A 13 1.13 9.42 5.83
C LYS A 13 2.10 8.88 4.78
N LYS A 14 3.18 8.20 5.21
CA LYS A 14 4.24 7.68 4.32
C LYS A 14 4.38 6.17 4.37
N SER A 15 3.50 5.45 5.07
CA SER A 15 3.61 4.00 5.18
C SER A 15 2.30 3.34 5.56
N VAL A 16 1.97 2.23 4.90
CA VAL A 16 0.77 1.44 5.19
C VAL A 16 1.19 0.13 5.86
N PHE A 17 0.62 -0.15 7.04
CA PHE A 17 0.85 -1.41 7.76
C PHE A 17 -0.20 -2.44 7.37
N LEU A 18 0.24 -3.64 6.99
CA LEU A 18 -0.62 -4.74 6.55
C LEU A 18 -0.59 -5.92 7.52
N HIS A 19 -1.77 -6.46 7.84
CA HIS A 19 -1.91 -7.69 8.63
C HIS A 19 -2.02 -8.92 7.73
N ASN A 20 -1.55 -10.07 8.25
CA ASN A 20 -1.66 -11.39 7.62
C ASN A 20 -1.16 -11.46 6.16
N VAL A 21 -0.06 -10.76 5.86
CA VAL A 21 0.59 -10.84 4.54
C VAL A 21 1.10 -12.27 4.27
N ASN A 22 0.96 -12.73 3.03
CA ASN A 22 1.40 -14.04 2.60
C ASN A 22 1.79 -14.01 1.10
N LEU A 23 2.19 -15.13 0.51
CA LEU A 23 2.64 -15.15 -0.89
C LEU A 23 1.57 -14.64 -1.87
N SER A 24 0.29 -14.82 -1.57
CA SER A 24 -0.81 -14.31 -2.41
C SER A 24 -0.99 -12.79 -2.31
N THR A 25 -0.47 -12.14 -1.26
CA THR A 25 -0.51 -10.67 -1.12
C THR A 25 0.67 -9.98 -1.81
N ARG A 26 1.61 -10.72 -2.41
CA ARG A 26 2.68 -10.15 -3.25
C ARG A 26 2.10 -9.46 -4.47
N GLY A 27 2.83 -8.48 -5.00
CA GLY A 27 2.47 -7.84 -6.26
C GLY A 27 2.76 -6.35 -6.27
N LYS A 28 2.23 -5.67 -7.29
CA LYS A 28 2.40 -4.25 -7.49
C LYS A 28 1.30 -3.49 -6.75
N TYR A 29 1.71 -2.58 -5.88
CA TYR A 29 0.83 -1.67 -5.14
C TYR A 29 0.99 -0.26 -5.68
N ARG A 30 -0.11 0.50 -5.69
CA ARG A 30 -0.17 1.88 -6.14
C ARG A 30 -0.70 2.76 -5.01
N CYS A 31 0.06 3.79 -4.66
CA CYS A 31 -0.47 4.91 -3.88
C CYS A 31 -0.94 5.97 -4.86
N GLU A 32 -2.12 6.52 -4.60
CA GLU A 32 -2.77 7.51 -5.45
C GLU A 32 -3.31 8.66 -4.61
N ILE A 33 -3.11 9.88 -5.09
CA ILE A 33 -3.67 11.11 -4.55
C ILE A 33 -4.46 11.75 -5.68
N SER A 34 -5.76 11.86 -5.50
CA SER A 34 -6.68 12.51 -6.44
C SER A 34 -7.13 13.86 -5.89
N ALA A 35 -6.98 14.91 -6.69
CA ALA A 35 -7.65 16.19 -6.45
C ALA A 35 -9.08 16.12 -7.00
N GLU A 36 -10.00 16.82 -6.34
CA GLU A 36 -11.39 16.93 -6.79
C GLU A 36 -11.56 18.10 -7.78
N ALA A 37 -12.80 18.38 -8.17
CA ALA A 37 -13.14 19.50 -9.03
C ALA A 37 -12.49 20.82 -8.55
N PRO A 38 -12.04 21.70 -9.46
CA PRO A 38 -12.22 21.63 -10.91
C PRO A 38 -11.12 20.89 -11.69
N SER A 39 -10.00 20.53 -11.07
CA SER A 39 -8.80 20.08 -11.81
C SER A 39 -8.71 18.57 -11.99
N PHE A 40 -9.36 17.76 -11.13
CA PHE A 40 -9.41 16.29 -11.24
C PHE A 40 -8.05 15.62 -11.49
N VAL A 41 -6.97 16.20 -10.96
CA VAL A 41 -5.61 15.70 -11.19
C VAL A 41 -5.31 14.51 -10.29
N THR A 42 -4.57 13.55 -10.81
CA THR A 42 -4.15 12.36 -10.06
C THR A 42 -2.64 12.24 -10.08
N ALA A 43 -2.02 12.19 -8.90
CA ALA A 43 -0.64 11.81 -8.73
C ALA A 43 -0.59 10.36 -8.20
N ALA A 44 0.27 9.53 -8.77
CA ALA A 44 0.41 8.15 -8.33
C ALA A 44 1.87 7.70 -8.34
N LYS A 45 2.18 6.79 -7.42
CA LYS A 45 3.46 6.08 -7.36
C LYS A 45 3.19 4.61 -7.12
N GLU A 46 4.01 3.76 -7.74
CA GLU A 46 3.89 2.32 -7.64
C GLU A 46 5.12 1.69 -7.00
N GLY A 47 4.93 0.56 -6.32
CA GLY A 47 5.99 -0.22 -5.69
C GLY A 47 5.62 -1.70 -5.63
N ASN A 48 6.62 -2.57 -5.66
CA ASN A 48 6.41 -4.02 -5.55
C ASN A 48 6.52 -4.45 -4.08
N LEU A 49 5.51 -5.19 -3.61
CA LEU A 49 5.59 -5.91 -2.34
C LEU A 49 6.12 -7.33 -2.59
N GLU A 50 7.32 -7.58 -2.09
CA GLU A 50 7.90 -8.91 -2.05
C GLU A 50 7.74 -9.55 -0.67
N ILE A 51 7.28 -10.79 -0.65
CA ILE A 51 7.23 -11.62 0.57
C ILE A 51 8.29 -12.70 0.40
N ASN A 52 9.50 -12.35 0.83
CA ASN A 52 10.56 -13.31 1.12
C ASN A 52 10.36 -13.64 2.61
N GLY A 53 10.44 -14.89 3.05
CA GLY A 53 9.98 -15.39 4.38
C GLY A 53 10.54 -14.73 5.66
N LYS A 54 11.13 -13.53 5.56
CA LYS A 54 11.67 -12.66 6.59
C LYS A 54 10.95 -11.29 6.54
N LEU A 55 9.90 -11.16 7.37
CA LEU A 55 9.26 -9.95 7.92
C LEU A 55 9.42 -8.62 7.16
N TRP A 56 8.48 -8.31 6.26
CA TRP A 56 8.14 -6.92 5.91
C TRP A 56 6.62 -6.76 5.83
N ASN A 57 6.03 -6.10 6.83
CA ASN A 57 4.58 -5.85 6.95
C ASN A 57 4.20 -4.40 6.60
N VAL A 58 5.09 -3.66 5.94
CA VAL A 58 4.95 -2.22 5.72
C VAL A 58 5.23 -1.86 4.28
N ILE A 59 4.25 -1.28 3.60
CA ILE A 59 4.44 -0.64 2.30
C ILE A 59 4.87 0.79 2.55
N LYS A 60 6.04 1.20 2.01
CA LYS A 60 6.50 2.59 2.02
C LYS A 60 5.78 3.37 0.92
N VAL A 61 5.33 4.56 1.27
CA VAL A 61 4.65 5.52 0.43
C VAL A 61 5.52 6.78 0.45
N ASP A 62 6.60 6.80 -0.34
CA ASP A 62 7.48 7.99 -0.45
C ASP A 62 7.02 8.94 -1.56
#